data_AF-A0A1V5C348-F1
#
_entry.id   AF-A0A1V5C348-F1
#
_cell.length_a   1.000
_cell.length_b   1.000
_cell.length_c   1.000
_cell.angle_alpha   90.00
_cell.angle_beta   90.00
_cell.angle_gamma   90.00
#
_symmetry.space_group_name_H-M   'P 1'
#
loop_
_entity.id
_entity.type
_entity.pdbx_description
1 polymer ?
#
loop_
_entity_poly.entity_id
_entity_poly.type
_entity_poly.pdbx_seq_one_letter_code
_entity_poly.pdbx_strand_id
1 'polypeptide(L)'
;MRPGGWLTILLAGALFGVMFYLYYLPERRLGPAQPIAFSHRVHAGVKGIDCRFCHTGVERSANAGLPTAEKCFYCHKYIIPNHPEILKEEEHLKTGANLPWTRIFWVPDFVFFNHVPHVKWAKIDCAQCHGEVKAADRLQKVDFQMGFCIDCHRKMKAQLDCWSGCHR
;
A
#
# COMPACT_ATOMS: atom_id res chain seq x y z
N MET A 1 -4.62 -50.55 -24.51
CA MET A 1 -4.92 -49.14 -24.18
C MET A 1 -6.24 -49.10 -23.43
N ARG A 2 -6.28 -48.69 -22.15
CA ARG A 2 -7.51 -48.71 -21.34
C ARG A 2 -8.42 -47.53 -21.72
N PRO A 3 -9.69 -47.75 -22.09
CA PRO A 3 -10.59 -46.71 -22.62
C PRO A 3 -11.04 -45.63 -21.62
N GLY A 4 -10.43 -45.52 -20.44
CA GLY A 4 -10.77 -44.54 -19.40
C GLY A 4 -9.72 -43.44 -19.14
N GLY A 5 -8.56 -43.50 -19.79
CA GLY A 5 -7.43 -42.59 -19.50
C GLY A 5 -7.75 -41.10 -19.75
N TRP A 6 -8.57 -40.81 -20.75
CA TRP A 6 -8.94 -39.44 -21.12
C TRP A 6 -9.81 -38.76 -20.06
N LEU A 7 -10.76 -39.51 -19.49
CA LEU A 7 -11.63 -39.00 -18.42
C LEU A 7 -10.83 -38.69 -17.15
N THR A 8 -9.86 -39.54 -16.80
CA THR A 8 -8.98 -39.30 -15.65
C THR A 8 -8.09 -38.07 -15.85
N ILE A 9 -7.59 -37.83 -17.07
CA ILE A 9 -6.78 -36.65 -17.39
C ILE A 9 -7.63 -35.38 -17.31
N LEU A 10 -8.85 -35.40 -17.84
CA LEU A 10 -9.77 -34.26 -17.79
C LEU A 10 -10.18 -33.92 -16.34
N LEU A 11 -10.49 -34.94 -15.53
CA LEU A 11 -10.82 -34.73 -14.12
C LEU A 11 -9.64 -34.20 -13.32
N ALA A 12 -8.42 -34.72 -13.54
CA ALA A 12 -7.20 -34.20 -12.91
C ALA A 12 -6.91 -32.75 -13.32
N GLY A 13 -7.08 -32.42 -14.61
CA GLY A 13 -6.92 -31.06 -15.12
C GLY A 13 -7.95 -30.08 -14.54
N ALA A 14 -9.21 -30.50 -14.43
CA ALA A 14 -10.26 -29.70 -13.81
C ALA A 14 -9.99 -29.48 -12.31
N LEU A 15 -9.58 -30.53 -11.59
CA LEU A 15 -9.21 -30.43 -10.17
C LEU A 15 -8.01 -29.48 -9.98
N PHE A 16 -7.00 -29.59 -10.83
CA PHE A 16 -5.85 -28.67 -10.84
C PHE A 16 -6.27 -27.22 -11.14
N GLY A 17 -7.14 -27.01 -12.13
CA GLY A 17 -7.68 -25.68 -12.44
C GLY A 17 -8.49 -25.07 -11.30
N VAL A 18 -9.31 -25.87 -10.61
CA VAL A 18 -10.07 -25.44 -9.42
C VAL A 18 -9.13 -25.14 -8.25
N MET A 19 -8.16 -26.01 -7.96
CA MET A 19 -7.15 -25.75 -6.93
C MET A 19 -6.33 -24.50 -7.25
N PHE A 20 -5.93 -24.31 -8.51
CA PHE A 20 -5.23 -23.11 -8.93
C PHE A 20 -6.08 -21.85 -8.71
N TYR A 21 -7.36 -21.90 -9.09
CA TYR A 21 -8.33 -20.82 -8.89
C TYR A 21 -8.58 -20.49 -7.40
N LEU A 22 -8.70 -21.51 -6.55
CA LEU A 22 -9.02 -21.31 -5.14
C LEU A 22 -7.81 -20.91 -4.30
N TYR A 23 -6.59 -21.33 -4.66
CA TYR A 23 -5.39 -21.03 -3.88
C TYR A 23 -4.61 -19.81 -4.38
N TYR A 24 -4.39 -19.66 -5.70
CA TYR A 24 -3.50 -18.60 -6.21
C TYR A 24 -4.23 -17.28 -6.51
N LEU A 25 -5.49 -17.34 -6.92
CA LEU A 25 -6.25 -16.16 -7.35
C LEU A 25 -6.67 -15.22 -6.21
N PRO A 26 -7.02 -15.72 -5.00
CA PRO A 26 -7.29 -14.85 -3.84
C PRO A 26 -6.05 -14.08 -3.38
N GLU A 27 -4.86 -14.69 -3.41
CA GLU A 27 -3.61 -14.01 -3.04
C GLU A 27 -3.28 -12.84 -3.97
N ARG A 28 -3.60 -12.97 -5.27
CA ARG A 28 -3.46 -11.86 -6.23
C ARG A 28 -4.39 -10.68 -5.94
N ARG A 29 -5.51 -10.92 -5.25
CA ARG A 29 -6.43 -9.85 -4.83
C ARG A 29 -5.98 -9.18 -3.53
N LEU A 30 -5.03 -9.78 -2.80
CA LEU A 30 -4.42 -9.14 -1.64
C LEU A 30 -3.22 -8.31 -2.09
N GLY A 31 -2.97 -7.18 -1.41
CA GLY A 31 -1.72 -6.42 -1.58
C GLY A 31 -0.47 -7.29 -1.35
N PRO A 32 0.76 -6.87 -1.68
CA PRO A 32 1.95 -7.68 -1.36
C PRO A 32 2.07 -7.94 0.14
N ALA A 33 2.72 -9.05 0.51
CA ALA A 33 2.99 -9.36 1.91
C ALA A 33 4.01 -8.34 2.44
N GLN A 34 3.86 -7.96 3.71
CA GLN A 34 4.77 -7.05 4.38
C GLN A 34 5.55 -7.80 5.45
N PRO A 35 6.75 -7.31 5.85
CA PRO A 35 7.54 -7.92 6.92
C PRO A 35 6.76 -8.01 8.24
N ILE A 36 5.97 -6.99 8.53
CA ILE A 36 5.04 -6.91 9.65
C ILE A 36 3.63 -6.70 9.10
N ALA A 37 2.68 -7.49 9.58
CA ALA A 37 1.30 -7.44 9.10
C ALA A 37 0.55 -6.23 9.68
N PHE A 38 0.78 -5.07 9.07
CA PHE A 38 0.11 -3.82 9.43
C PHE A 38 -1.22 -3.63 8.68
N SER A 39 -2.32 -3.43 9.42
CA SER A 39 -3.65 -3.18 8.86
C SER A 39 -4.03 -1.69 8.94
N HIS A 40 -4.20 -1.04 7.79
CA HIS A 40 -4.76 0.32 7.74
C HIS A 40 -6.25 0.34 8.11
N ARG A 41 -6.98 -0.76 7.84
CA ARG A 41 -8.38 -0.93 8.24
C ARG A 41 -8.59 -0.76 9.73
N VAL A 42 -7.75 -1.41 10.54
CA VAL A 42 -7.87 -1.29 12.00
C VAL A 42 -7.48 0.11 12.47
N HIS A 43 -6.36 0.65 12.00
CA HIS A 43 -5.83 1.92 12.51
C HIS A 43 -6.63 3.14 12.01
N ALA A 44 -6.81 3.29 10.70
CA ALA A 44 -7.45 4.47 10.11
C ALA A 44 -8.98 4.28 9.98
N GLY A 45 -9.46 3.06 9.74
CA GLY A 45 -10.88 2.78 9.59
C GLY A 45 -11.60 2.64 10.94
N VAL A 46 -11.21 1.63 11.73
CA VAL A 46 -11.91 1.30 12.99
C VAL A 46 -11.53 2.26 14.12
N LYS A 47 -10.24 2.57 14.29
CA LYS A 47 -9.78 3.46 15.36
C LYS A 47 -9.77 4.94 14.97
N GLY A 48 -10.05 5.25 13.71
CA GLY A 48 -10.14 6.64 13.23
C GLY A 48 -8.84 7.44 13.37
N ILE A 49 -7.68 6.77 13.41
CA ILE A 49 -6.39 7.45 13.49
C ILE A 49 -6.15 8.19 12.18
N ASP A 50 -5.84 9.48 12.28
CA ASP A 50 -5.60 10.31 11.11
C ASP A 50 -4.33 9.89 10.36
N CYS A 51 -4.39 9.92 9.02
CA CYS A 51 -3.28 9.52 8.13
C CYS A 51 -1.98 10.30 8.45
N ARG A 52 -2.09 11.58 8.78
CA ARG A 52 -0.96 12.50 9.04
C ARG A 52 -0.26 12.18 10.36
N PHE A 53 -0.91 11.46 11.27
CA PHE A 53 -0.27 11.00 12.50
C PHE A 53 0.92 10.11 12.19
N CYS A 54 0.76 9.14 11.28
CA CYS A 54 1.86 8.27 10.86
C CYS A 54 2.69 8.90 9.74
N HIS A 55 2.04 9.45 8.71
CA HIS A 55 2.69 10.03 7.53
C HIS A 55 2.92 11.53 7.69
N THR A 56 3.80 11.91 8.60
CA THR A 56 3.99 13.30 9.02
C THR A 56 4.60 14.21 7.95
N GLY A 57 5.26 13.63 6.94
CA GLY A 57 5.89 14.37 5.84
C GLY A 57 4.89 14.90 4.80
N VAL A 58 3.65 14.41 4.81
CA VAL A 58 2.69 14.60 3.70
C VAL A 58 2.33 16.06 3.41
N GLU A 59 2.39 16.94 4.41
CA GLU A 59 2.13 18.38 4.25
C GLU A 59 3.42 19.23 4.18
N ARG A 60 4.60 18.62 4.34
CA ARG A 60 5.85 19.34 4.59
C ARG A 60 6.98 18.97 3.64
N SER A 61 6.88 17.83 2.97
CA SER A 61 7.94 17.26 2.13
C SER A 61 7.36 16.70 0.84
N ALA A 62 8.23 16.54 -0.16
CA ALA A 62 7.89 15.83 -1.38
C ALA A 62 7.45 14.39 -1.12
N ASN A 63 8.01 13.76 -0.08
CA ASN A 63 7.67 12.41 0.34
C ASN A 63 6.85 12.45 1.64
N ALA A 64 5.73 11.70 1.69
CA ALA A 64 4.94 11.54 2.91
C ALA A 64 5.72 10.85 4.05
N GLY A 65 6.70 10.01 3.68
CA GLY A 65 7.51 9.23 4.61
C GLY A 65 6.75 8.06 5.24
N LEU A 66 7.51 7.13 5.84
CA LEU A 66 6.96 6.09 6.70
C LEU A 66 7.18 6.48 8.16
N PRO A 67 6.29 6.05 9.09
CA PRO A 67 6.51 6.28 10.51
C PRO A 67 7.78 5.55 10.98
N THR A 68 8.41 6.08 12.02
CA THR A 68 9.46 5.37 12.74
C THR A 68 8.85 4.32 13.66
N ALA A 69 9.63 3.29 14.01
CA ALA A 69 9.17 2.18 14.85
C ALA A 69 8.68 2.64 16.23
N GLU A 70 9.27 3.72 16.78
CA GLU A 70 8.87 4.28 18.08
C GLU A 70 7.40 4.70 18.10
N LYS A 71 6.86 5.18 16.97
CA LYS A 71 5.49 5.66 16.88
C LYS A 71 4.48 4.54 17.12
N CYS A 72 4.81 3.31 16.74
CA CYS A 72 4.00 2.12 17.01
C CYS A 72 3.79 1.94 18.53
N PHE A 73 4.83 2.22 19.32
CA PHE A 73 4.83 2.01 20.78
C PHE A 73 4.23 3.15 21.61
N TYR A 74 3.80 4.25 20.99
CA TYR A 74 2.97 5.24 21.69
C TYR A 74 1.66 4.64 22.21
N CYS A 75 1.13 3.64 21.49
CA CYS A 75 -0.07 2.91 21.89
C CYS A 75 0.23 1.45 22.24
N HIS A 76 1.07 0.76 21.45
CA HIS A 76 1.27 -0.68 21.61
C HIS A 76 2.07 -1.10 22.85
N LYS A 77 2.61 -0.15 23.61
CA LYS A 77 3.06 -0.39 24.98
C LYS A 77 1.93 -0.81 25.93
N TYR A 78 0.69 -0.39 25.63
CA TYR A 78 -0.48 -0.61 26.47
C TYR A 78 -1.57 -1.44 25.79
N ILE A 79 -1.65 -1.39 24.46
CA ILE A 79 -2.69 -2.07 23.67
C ILE A 79 -2.05 -3.25 22.93
N ILE A 80 -2.57 -4.45 23.20
CA ILE A 80 -2.11 -5.72 22.62
C ILE A 80 -0.57 -5.91 22.65
N PRO A 81 0.13 -5.59 23.75
CA PRO A 81 1.61 -5.56 23.78
C PRO A 81 2.25 -6.91 23.44
N ASN A 82 1.57 -8.02 23.75
CA ASN A 82 2.05 -9.37 23.51
C ASN A 82 1.60 -9.96 22.17
N HIS A 83 1.02 -9.15 21.28
CA HIS A 83 0.60 -9.64 19.97
C HIS A 83 1.83 -9.97 19.10
N PRO A 84 1.85 -11.10 18.37
CA PRO A 84 3.05 -11.55 17.64
C PRO A 84 3.65 -10.49 16.70
N GLU A 85 2.81 -9.75 15.98
CA GLU A 85 3.28 -8.69 15.07
C GLU A 85 3.88 -7.47 15.80
N ILE A 86 3.42 -7.18 17.02
CA ILE A 86 3.98 -6.11 17.85
C ILE A 86 5.32 -6.53 18.44
N LEU A 87 5.46 -7.81 18.83
CA LEU A 87 6.74 -8.35 19.27
C LEU A 87 7.80 -8.30 18.16
N LYS A 88 7.40 -8.57 16.91
CA LYS A 88 8.28 -8.36 15.74
C LYS A 88 8.69 -6.89 15.60
N GLU A 89 7.75 -5.95 15.70
CA GLU A 89 8.07 -4.51 15.65
C GLU A 89 9.02 -4.10 16.80
N GLU A 90 8.83 -4.67 17.98
CA GLU A 90 9.66 -4.37 19.17
C GLU A 90 11.10 -4.83 18.99
N GLU A 91 11.29 -5.98 18.34
CA GLU A 91 12.61 -6.48 17.97
C GLU A 91 13.32 -5.52 17.01
N HIS A 92 12.61 -4.98 16.02
CA HIS A 92 13.16 -3.99 15.09
C HIS A 92 13.52 -2.68 15.80
N LEU A 93 12.69 -2.25 16.74
CA LEU A 93 12.98 -1.09 17.58
C LEU A 93 14.26 -1.31 18.42
N LYS A 94 14.41 -2.48 19.06
CA LYS A 94 15.57 -2.80 19.91
C LYS A 94 16.88 -2.93 19.13
N THR A 95 16.80 -3.52 17.94
CA THR A 95 17.97 -3.72 17.06
C THR A 95 18.35 -2.47 16.28
N GLY A 96 17.47 -1.47 16.20
CA GLY A 96 17.63 -0.31 15.33
C GLY A 96 17.60 -0.67 13.84
N ALA A 97 17.17 -1.89 13.49
CA ALA A 97 17.12 -2.36 12.12
C ALA A 97 15.98 -1.66 11.37
N ASN A 98 16.29 -1.09 10.20
CA ASN A 98 15.27 -0.54 9.33
C ASN A 98 14.33 -1.65 8.86
N LEU A 99 13.02 -1.44 9.05
CA LEU A 99 12.01 -2.35 8.53
C LEU A 99 12.04 -2.35 6.99
N PRO A 100 12.26 -3.50 6.34
CA PRO A 100 12.34 -3.59 4.88
C PRO A 100 10.93 -3.60 4.27
N TRP A 101 10.16 -2.53 4.49
CA TRP A 101 8.82 -2.38 3.96
C TRP A 101 8.82 -2.58 2.45
N THR A 102 7.94 -3.44 1.96
CA THR A 102 7.75 -3.60 0.52
C THR A 102 6.99 -2.38 0.01
N ARG A 103 7.67 -1.54 -0.78
CA ARG A 103 7.10 -0.35 -1.38
C ARG A 103 6.01 -0.73 -2.39
N ILE A 104 4.82 -0.13 -2.24
CA ILE A 104 3.64 -0.43 -3.08
C ILE A 104 3.41 0.69 -4.08
N PHE A 105 3.43 1.93 -3.59
CA PHE A 105 3.24 3.13 -4.39
C PHE A 105 4.61 3.70 -4.80
N TRP A 106 4.82 3.82 -6.10
CA TRP A 106 6.00 4.45 -6.67
C TRP A 106 5.63 5.11 -7.99
N VAL A 107 6.35 6.17 -8.31
CA VAL A 107 6.44 6.76 -9.65
C VAL A 107 7.88 6.58 -10.11
N PRO A 108 8.15 6.51 -11.43
CA PRO A 108 9.51 6.38 -11.94
C PRO A 108 10.42 7.52 -11.46
N ASP A 109 11.73 7.25 -11.34
CA ASP A 109 12.69 8.21 -10.76
C ASP A 109 12.87 9.49 -11.58
N PHE A 110 12.59 9.43 -12.89
CA PHE A 110 12.55 10.60 -13.78
C PHE A 110 11.25 11.42 -13.64
N VAL A 111 10.37 11.06 -12.69
CA VAL A 111 9.16 11.79 -12.33
C VAL A 111 9.34 12.40 -10.95
N PHE A 112 9.32 13.72 -10.88
CA PHE A 112 9.32 14.45 -9.62
C PHE A 112 7.88 14.64 -9.11
N PHE A 113 7.53 13.93 -8.04
CA PHE A 113 6.26 14.11 -7.33
C PHE A 113 6.50 14.77 -5.97
N ASN A 114 5.65 15.73 -5.61
CA ASN A 114 5.69 16.40 -4.32
C ASN A 114 4.30 16.37 -3.66
N HIS A 115 4.18 15.87 -2.43
CA HIS A 115 2.88 15.81 -1.74
C HIS A 115 2.33 17.19 -1.33
N VAL A 116 3.19 18.19 -1.07
CA VAL A 116 2.77 19.48 -0.49
C VAL A 116 1.75 20.23 -1.35
N PRO A 117 1.95 20.42 -2.68
CA PRO A 117 0.95 21.10 -3.51
C PRO A 117 -0.39 20.39 -3.52
N HIS A 118 -0.38 19.06 -3.52
CA HIS A 118 -1.58 18.23 -3.61
C HIS A 118 -2.37 18.24 -2.30
N VAL A 119 -1.69 18.03 -1.16
CA VAL A 119 -2.35 17.84 0.13
C VAL A 119 -2.52 19.16 0.87
N LYS A 120 -1.47 20.00 0.97
CA LYS A 120 -1.53 21.22 1.77
C LYS A 120 -2.24 22.37 1.05
N TRP A 121 -1.97 22.55 -0.25
CA TRP A 121 -2.50 23.70 -0.99
C TRP A 121 -3.81 23.39 -1.70
N ALA A 122 -3.85 22.31 -2.48
CA ALA A 122 -5.04 21.88 -3.20
C ALA A 122 -6.05 21.10 -2.34
N LYS A 123 -5.64 20.63 -1.14
CA LYS A 123 -6.49 19.89 -0.18
C LYS A 123 -7.16 18.66 -0.81
N ILE A 124 -6.43 17.97 -1.68
CA ILE A 124 -6.87 16.72 -2.32
C ILE A 124 -6.94 15.63 -1.26
N ASP A 125 -8.05 14.89 -1.24
CA ASP A 125 -8.23 13.79 -0.29
C ASP A 125 -7.32 12.61 -0.64
N CYS A 126 -6.75 11.96 0.37
CA CYS A 126 -5.80 10.86 0.18
C CYS A 126 -6.40 9.72 -0.67
N ALA A 127 -7.70 9.43 -0.53
CA ALA A 127 -8.37 8.35 -1.23
C ALA A 127 -8.52 8.61 -2.74
N GLN A 128 -8.47 9.87 -3.18
CA GLN A 128 -8.53 10.21 -4.61
C GLN A 128 -7.30 9.70 -5.37
N CYS A 129 -6.17 9.52 -4.68
CA CYS A 129 -4.94 8.98 -5.28
C CYS A 129 -4.63 7.56 -4.79
N HIS A 130 -4.84 7.25 -3.51
CA HIS A 130 -4.44 5.96 -2.92
C HIS A 130 -5.57 4.94 -2.80
N GLY A 131 -6.80 5.31 -3.18
CA GLY A 131 -7.99 4.47 -3.05
C GLY A 131 -8.44 4.28 -1.59
N GLU A 132 -9.22 3.24 -1.34
CA GLU A 132 -9.84 2.94 -0.04
C GLU A 132 -8.86 2.34 0.99
N VAL A 133 -7.81 3.10 1.33
CA VAL A 133 -6.78 2.71 2.32
C VAL A 133 -7.40 2.40 3.68
N LYS A 134 -8.42 3.14 4.09
CA LYS A 134 -9.12 2.95 5.38
C LYS A 134 -9.87 1.62 5.49
N ALA A 135 -10.08 0.92 4.38
CA ALA A 135 -10.71 -0.39 4.36
C ALA A 135 -9.69 -1.54 4.17
N ALA A 136 -8.41 -1.23 3.97
CA ALA A 136 -7.41 -2.20 3.54
C ALA A 136 -6.61 -2.79 4.71
N ASP A 137 -6.64 -4.12 4.85
CA ASP A 137 -5.67 -4.85 5.70
C ASP A 137 -4.30 -4.96 5.01
N ARG A 138 -4.27 -5.06 3.67
CA ARG A 138 -3.07 -4.98 2.84
C ARG A 138 -3.34 -4.01 1.70
N LEU A 139 -2.45 -3.04 1.51
CA LEU A 139 -2.60 -2.04 0.46
C LEU A 139 -2.45 -2.67 -0.92
N GLN A 140 -3.33 -2.31 -1.85
CA GLN A 140 -3.20 -2.69 -3.25
C GLN A 140 -2.40 -1.63 -4.02
N LYS A 141 -1.79 -2.05 -5.14
CA LYS A 141 -1.13 -1.12 -6.06
C LYS A 141 -2.17 -0.24 -6.74
N VAL A 142 -1.85 1.05 -6.85
CA VAL A 142 -2.54 1.99 -7.73
C VAL A 142 -1.57 2.34 -8.85
N ASP A 143 -2.09 2.43 -10.07
CA ASP A 143 -1.29 2.74 -11.24
C ASP A 143 -1.25 4.26 -11.47
N PHE A 144 -0.09 4.87 -11.23
CA PHE A 144 0.16 6.30 -11.40
C PHE A 144 0.71 6.59 -12.80
N GLN A 145 -0.05 6.24 -13.83
CA GLN A 145 0.32 6.53 -15.22
C GLN A 145 0.26 8.04 -15.49
N MET A 146 1.02 8.50 -16.49
CA MET A 146 1.04 9.91 -16.90
C MET A 146 -0.37 10.47 -17.18
N GLY A 147 -1.25 9.66 -17.80
CA GLY A 147 -2.64 10.06 -18.08
C GLY A 147 -3.43 10.40 -16.81
N PHE A 148 -3.27 9.63 -15.73
CA PHE A 148 -3.90 9.90 -14.44
C PHE A 148 -3.53 11.29 -13.92
N CYS A 149 -2.24 11.62 -13.94
CA CYS A 149 -1.73 12.91 -13.46
C CYS A 149 -2.23 14.06 -14.35
N ILE A 150 -2.10 13.93 -15.67
CA ILE A 150 -2.47 14.97 -16.64
C ILE A 150 -3.97 15.26 -16.60
N ASP A 151 -4.81 14.23 -16.55
CA ASP A 151 -6.26 14.41 -16.55
C ASP A 151 -6.73 15.14 -15.28
N CYS A 152 -6.14 14.79 -14.13
CA CYS A 152 -6.39 15.50 -12.88
C CYS A 152 -5.92 16.96 -12.96
N HIS A 153 -4.69 17.20 -13.43
CA HIS A 153 -4.13 18.55 -13.55
C HIS A 153 -4.92 19.42 -14.53
N ARG A 154 -5.41 18.88 -15.65
CA ARG A 154 -6.30 19.59 -16.59
C ARG A 154 -7.61 20.01 -15.91
N LYS A 155 -8.25 19.11 -15.17
CA LYS A 155 -9.51 19.40 -14.46
C LYS A 155 -9.33 20.49 -13.40
N MET A 156 -8.19 20.47 -12.70
CA MET A 156 -7.86 21.44 -11.65
C MET A 156 -7.19 22.72 -12.17
N LYS A 157 -6.94 22.82 -13.48
CA LYS A 157 -6.16 23.92 -14.10
C LYS A 157 -4.80 24.12 -13.43
N ALA A 158 -4.13 23.02 -13.09
CA ALA A 158 -2.81 23.01 -12.49
C ALA A 158 -1.69 23.01 -13.55
N GLN A 159 -0.44 23.04 -13.11
CA GLN A 159 0.72 23.03 -13.99
C GLN A 159 0.78 21.73 -14.82
N LEU A 160 0.96 21.89 -16.13
CA LEU A 160 1.08 20.79 -17.10
C LEU A 160 2.43 20.78 -17.83
N ASP A 161 3.38 21.61 -17.39
CA ASP A 161 4.70 21.64 -17.99
C ASP A 161 5.45 20.33 -17.72
N CYS A 162 5.94 19.71 -18.79
CA CYS A 162 6.58 18.40 -18.71
C CYS A 162 7.88 18.46 -17.90
N TRP A 163 8.74 19.47 -18.11
CA TRP A 163 10.10 19.53 -17.56
C TRP A 163 10.16 20.21 -16.19
N SER A 164 9.70 21.44 -16.09
CA SER A 164 9.67 22.18 -14.82
C SER A 164 8.66 21.61 -13.81
N GLY A 165 7.59 20.97 -14.31
CA GLY A 165 6.48 20.47 -13.50
C GLY A 165 6.57 19.01 -13.08
N CYS A 166 6.98 18.11 -13.98
CA CYS A 166 6.85 16.66 -13.75
C CYS A 166 8.14 15.86 -13.89
N HIS A 167 9.07 16.25 -14.77
CA HIS A 167 10.24 15.43 -15.13
C HIS A 167 11.56 16.12 -14.84
N ARG A 168 12.47 15.45 -14.14
CA ARG A 168 13.81 15.97 -13.80
C ARG A 168 14.86 14.88 -13.90
#